data_AF-A0A643BV90-F1
#
_entry.id   AF-A0A643BV90-F1
#
_cell.length_a   1.000
_cell.length_b   1.000
_cell.length_c   1.000
_cell.angle_alpha   90.00
_cell.angle_beta   90.00
_cell.angle_gamma   90.00
#
_symmetry.space_group_name_H-M   'P 1'
#
loop_
_entity.id
_entity.type
_entity.pdbx_description
1 polymer ?
#
loop_
_entity_poly.entity_id
_entity_poly.type
_entity_poly.pdbx_seq_one_letter_code
_entity_poly.pdbx_strand_id
1 'polypeptide(L)'
;MNNLIHVKVAQSGHYNSKLSSVKLCQKLPRKSDVERKIEIVQFASRTRQLFVRLLALVKWANNAGKVEKCAMISSFLDQQAILFVDTADRLASLARDALVHARLPSFAIPYAIDVLTTGSYPRLPTCIRDKIIPPDPITKIEKQATLHQLNQILRHRLVTTDLPPQLANLTVANGRVKFRVEGEFEATLTVMGDDPDVPWRLLKLEILVEDKETGDGRALVHSMQINFIHQLVQSRLFADEKPLQDIQQVLGRKTGTASVHKVTIKIDENDVSKPLQIFHDPPLPASDSKLVERAMKIDHLSIEKLLIDSVHARAHQKLQELKAILRGFNANE
;
A
#
# COMPACT_ATOMS: atom_id res chain seq x y z
N MET A 1 19.80 -16.91 75.06
CA MET A 1 19.25 -15.57 74.75
C MET A 1 18.55 -14.88 75.93
N ASN A 2 17.85 -15.59 76.83
CA ASN A 2 17.15 -14.97 77.97
C ASN A 2 18.04 -14.11 78.88
N ASN A 3 19.25 -14.56 79.24
CA ASN A 3 20.16 -13.76 80.07
C ASN A 3 20.63 -12.47 79.38
N LEU A 4 20.82 -12.49 78.06
CA LEU A 4 21.29 -11.32 77.32
C LEU A 4 20.17 -10.28 77.16
N ILE A 5 18.94 -10.71 76.91
CA ILE A 5 17.78 -9.81 76.83
C ILE A 5 17.46 -9.25 78.22
N HIS A 6 17.48 -10.07 79.27
CA HIS A 6 17.27 -9.59 80.64
C HIS A 6 18.35 -8.58 81.06
N VAL A 7 19.62 -8.85 80.77
CA VAL A 7 20.74 -7.96 81.12
C VAL A 7 20.71 -6.68 80.29
N LYS A 8 20.45 -6.75 78.98
CA LYS A 8 20.48 -5.57 78.10
C LYS A 8 19.24 -4.70 78.28
N VAL A 9 18.07 -5.31 78.54
CA VAL A 9 16.85 -4.56 78.87
C VAL A 9 16.91 -3.99 80.29
N ALA A 10 17.48 -4.72 81.27
CA ALA A 10 17.71 -4.19 82.61
C ALA A 10 18.75 -3.05 82.59
N GLN A 11 19.85 -3.21 81.85
CA GLN A 11 20.87 -2.16 81.67
C GLN A 11 20.27 -0.94 80.95
N SER A 12 19.64 -1.10 79.79
CA SER A 12 19.03 0.04 79.07
C SER A 12 17.90 0.71 79.86
N GLY A 13 17.12 -0.05 80.64
CA GLY A 13 16.12 0.49 81.57
C GLY A 13 16.75 1.29 82.72
N HIS A 14 17.85 0.79 83.30
CA HIS A 14 18.59 1.47 84.37
C HIS A 14 19.33 2.72 83.88
N TYR A 15 19.92 2.67 82.68
CA TYR A 15 20.63 3.80 82.09
C TYR A 15 19.66 4.90 81.67
N ASN A 16 18.52 4.56 81.04
CA ASN A 16 17.52 5.54 80.68
C ASN A 16 16.78 6.11 81.89
N SER A 17 16.49 5.32 82.92
CA SER A 17 15.87 5.82 84.15
C SER A 17 16.82 6.74 84.93
N LYS A 18 18.12 6.40 85.01
CA LYS A 18 19.15 7.28 85.61
C LYS A 18 19.38 8.56 84.80
N LEU A 19 19.49 8.49 83.47
CA LEU A 19 19.70 9.70 82.66
C LEU A 19 18.50 10.64 82.71
N SER A 20 17.28 10.10 82.74
CA SER A 20 16.06 10.89 82.81
C SER A 20 15.78 11.43 84.22
N SER A 21 16.13 10.71 85.29
CA SER A 21 16.05 11.21 86.66
C SER A 21 17.08 12.31 86.94
N VAL A 22 18.31 12.17 86.43
CA VAL A 22 19.37 13.20 86.57
C VAL A 22 19.01 14.47 85.78
N LYS A 23 18.46 14.32 84.56
CA LYS A 23 17.96 15.46 83.77
C LYS A 23 16.75 16.15 84.42
N LEU A 24 15.91 15.43 85.15
CA LEU A 24 14.81 16.02 85.91
C LEU A 24 15.35 16.79 87.13
N CYS A 25 16.25 16.20 87.91
CA CYS A 25 16.86 16.82 89.10
C CYS A 25 17.63 18.12 88.79
N GLN A 26 18.23 18.25 87.60
CA GLN A 26 18.88 19.50 87.17
C GLN A 26 17.87 20.60 86.77
N LYS A 27 16.65 20.25 86.36
CA LYS A 27 15.60 21.20 85.93
C LYS A 27 14.64 21.62 87.04
N LEU A 28 14.53 20.81 88.09
CA LEU A 28 13.66 20.96 89.26
C LEU A 28 13.86 22.25 90.09
N PRO A 29 15.08 22.78 90.32
CA PRO A 29 15.29 23.96 91.17
C PRO A 29 14.92 25.30 90.51
N ARG A 30 14.73 25.35 89.18
CA ARG A 30 14.57 26.60 88.41
C ARG A 30 13.13 26.90 87.92
N LYS A 31 12.15 26.07 88.27
CA LYS A 31 10.76 26.19 87.81
C LYS A 31 9.77 26.48 88.93
N SER A 32 8.61 27.04 88.57
CA SER A 32 7.49 27.28 89.49
C SER A 32 6.99 25.96 90.10
N ASP A 33 6.46 26.01 91.33
CA ASP A 33 6.10 24.81 92.09
C ASP A 33 5.05 23.93 91.38
N VAL A 34 4.16 24.56 90.60
CA VAL A 34 3.11 23.89 89.83
C VAL A 34 3.69 23.10 88.64
N GLU A 35 4.58 23.70 87.86
CA GLU A 35 5.23 23.04 86.72
C GLU A 35 6.10 21.87 87.17
N ARG A 36 6.78 22.06 88.30
CA ARG A 36 7.57 21.02 88.95
C ARG A 36 6.74 19.78 89.25
N LYS A 37 5.55 19.96 89.83
CA LYS A 37 4.65 18.87 90.19
C LYS A 37 4.12 18.11 88.96
N ILE A 38 3.81 18.83 87.88
CA ILE A 38 3.37 18.23 86.61
C ILE A 38 4.49 17.39 85.98
N GLU A 39 5.71 17.91 85.91
CA GLU A 39 6.85 17.17 85.33
C GLU A 39 7.19 15.91 86.14
N ILE A 40 7.12 15.95 87.47
CA ILE A 40 7.31 14.77 88.33
C ILE A 40 6.23 13.72 88.06
N VAL A 41 4.96 14.12 87.98
CA VAL A 41 3.85 13.19 87.72
C VAL A 41 3.95 12.58 86.32
N GLN A 42 4.30 13.38 85.30
CA GLN A 42 4.53 12.88 83.94
C GLN A 42 5.73 11.92 83.89
N PHE A 43 6.80 12.23 84.61
CA PHE A 43 7.95 11.35 84.74
C PHE A 43 7.58 10.01 85.40
N ALA A 44 6.83 10.06 86.51
CA ALA A 44 6.34 8.86 87.19
C ALA A 44 5.44 8.02 86.28
N SER A 45 4.54 8.65 85.50
CA SER A 45 3.66 7.95 84.56
C SER A 45 4.43 7.29 83.40
N ARG A 46 5.38 8.01 82.78
CA ARG A 46 6.24 7.44 81.73
C ARG A 46 7.08 6.27 82.24
N THR A 47 7.64 6.42 83.44
CA THR A 47 8.42 5.38 84.09
C THR A 47 7.56 4.16 84.39
N ARG A 48 6.33 4.35 84.88
CA ARG A 48 5.35 3.28 85.09
C ARG A 48 5.00 2.55 83.78
N GLN A 49 4.77 3.25 82.67
CA GLN A 49 4.48 2.61 81.39
C GLN A 49 5.64 1.75 80.87
N LEU A 50 6.88 2.22 81.04
CA LEU A 50 8.07 1.44 80.70
C LEU A 50 8.17 0.17 81.57
N PHE A 51 7.90 0.27 82.87
CA PHE A 51 7.88 -0.89 83.76
C PHE A 51 6.74 -1.86 83.44
N VAL A 52 5.57 -1.38 82.99
CA VAL A 52 4.47 -2.26 82.55
C VAL A 52 4.82 -2.99 81.26
N ARG A 53 5.44 -2.33 80.27
CA ARG A 53 5.93 -2.98 79.04
C ARG A 53 7.04 -3.99 79.35
N LEU A 54 7.95 -3.64 80.27
CA LEU A 54 8.97 -4.56 80.74
C LEU A 54 8.35 -5.77 81.44
N LEU A 55 7.37 -5.57 82.31
CA LEU A 55 6.65 -6.65 82.97
C LEU A 55 5.96 -7.57 81.97
N ALA A 56 5.37 -7.03 80.91
CA ALA A 56 4.80 -7.83 79.83
C ALA A 56 5.87 -8.68 79.12
N LEU A 57 7.03 -8.10 78.79
CA LEU A 57 8.14 -8.83 78.19
C LEU A 57 8.71 -9.91 79.11
N VAL A 58 8.83 -9.65 80.41
CA VAL A 58 9.29 -10.64 81.40
C VAL A 58 8.28 -11.79 81.53
N LYS A 59 6.97 -11.49 81.56
CA LYS A 59 5.92 -12.52 81.52
C LYS A 59 5.98 -13.37 80.25
N TRP A 60 6.26 -12.75 79.10
CA TRP A 60 6.45 -13.45 77.83
C TRP A 60 7.75 -14.26 77.75
N ALA A 61 8.83 -13.76 78.36
CA ALA A 61 10.12 -14.44 78.41
C ALA A 61 10.04 -15.80 79.11
N ASN A 62 9.13 -15.96 80.07
CA ASN A 62 8.87 -17.25 80.73
C ASN A 62 8.35 -18.32 79.74
N ASN A 63 7.66 -17.90 78.67
CA ASN A 63 7.18 -18.80 77.61
C ASN A 63 8.09 -18.83 76.37
N ALA A 64 9.21 -18.09 76.36
CA ALA A 64 10.09 -17.97 75.21
C ALA A 64 10.65 -19.32 74.73
N GLY A 65 10.95 -20.26 75.63
CA GLY A 65 11.44 -21.59 75.26
C GLY A 65 10.43 -22.43 74.46
N LYS A 66 9.12 -22.18 74.64
CA LYS A 66 8.09 -22.83 73.80
C LYS A 66 8.04 -22.19 72.41
N VAL A 67 8.14 -20.86 72.34
CA VAL A 67 8.16 -20.10 71.09
C VAL A 67 9.38 -20.45 70.25
N GLU A 68 10.55 -20.61 70.86
CA GLU A 68 11.79 -21.03 70.19
C GLU A 68 11.65 -22.44 69.58
N LYS A 69 11.01 -23.38 70.28
CA LYS A 69 10.70 -24.70 69.73
C LYS A 69 9.74 -24.63 68.55
N CYS A 70 8.66 -23.84 68.66
CA CYS A 70 7.75 -23.63 67.54
C CYS A 70 8.44 -22.96 66.34
N ALA A 71 9.35 -22.00 66.58
CA ALA A 71 10.14 -21.36 65.55
C ALA A 71 11.09 -22.36 64.86
N MET A 72 11.74 -23.24 65.62
CA MET A 72 12.56 -24.32 65.05
C MET A 72 11.72 -25.28 64.20
N ILE A 73 10.56 -25.72 64.71
CA ILE A 73 9.65 -26.60 63.96
C ILE A 73 9.17 -25.92 62.68
N SER A 74 8.77 -24.64 62.74
CA SER A 74 8.37 -23.88 61.54
C SER A 74 9.50 -23.81 60.54
N SER A 75 10.71 -23.45 60.97
CA SER A 75 11.88 -23.37 60.08
C SER A 75 12.22 -24.72 59.43
N PHE A 76 12.03 -25.82 60.15
CA PHE A 76 12.22 -27.16 59.61
C PHE A 76 11.14 -27.51 58.58
N LEU A 77 9.87 -27.22 58.87
CA LEU A 77 8.77 -27.43 57.92
C LEU A 77 8.94 -26.58 56.65
N ASP A 78 9.39 -25.33 56.80
CA ASP A 78 9.69 -24.45 55.67
C ASP A 78 10.85 -25.01 54.82
N GLN A 79 11.90 -25.55 55.46
CA GLN A 79 12.98 -26.24 54.74
C GLN A 79 12.47 -27.46 53.97
N GLN A 80 11.61 -28.29 54.58
CA GLN A 80 11.04 -29.44 53.89
C GLN A 80 10.17 -29.03 52.70
N ALA A 81 9.36 -27.98 52.85
CA ALA A 81 8.54 -27.45 51.76
C ALA A 81 9.40 -27.00 50.58
N ILE A 82 10.52 -26.32 50.83
CA ILE A 82 11.47 -25.90 49.78
C ILE A 82 12.07 -27.12 49.08
N LEU A 83 12.45 -28.16 49.82
CA LEU A 83 13.04 -29.37 49.23
C LEU A 83 12.05 -30.10 48.31
N PHE A 84 10.76 -30.12 48.65
CA PHE A 84 9.74 -30.70 47.76
C PHE A 84 9.61 -29.93 46.45
N VAL A 85 9.62 -28.60 46.51
CA VAL A 85 9.53 -27.75 45.32
C VAL A 85 10.78 -27.92 44.45
N ASP A 86 11.98 -27.84 45.04
CA ASP A 86 13.22 -28.02 44.27
C ASP A 86 13.31 -29.42 43.65
N THR A 87 12.90 -30.47 44.37
CA THR A 87 12.88 -31.83 43.80
C THR A 87 11.93 -31.92 42.61
N ALA A 88 10.73 -31.32 42.70
CA ALA A 88 9.79 -31.29 41.60
C ALA A 88 10.34 -30.52 40.39
N ASP A 89 10.98 -29.37 40.62
CA ASP A 89 11.61 -28.57 39.57
C ASP A 89 12.76 -29.32 38.89
N ARG A 90 13.59 -30.03 39.67
CA ARG A 90 14.68 -30.87 39.14
C ARG A 90 14.15 -32.01 38.29
N LEU A 91 13.09 -32.70 38.74
CA LEU A 91 12.45 -33.75 37.97
C LEU A 91 11.82 -33.21 36.68
N ALA A 92 11.18 -32.05 36.73
CA ALA A 92 10.59 -31.40 35.57
C ALA A 92 11.65 -31.00 34.52
N SER A 93 12.77 -30.41 34.96
CA SER A 93 13.89 -30.09 34.06
C SER A 93 14.50 -31.35 33.47
N LEU A 94 14.73 -32.40 34.28
CA LEU A 94 15.25 -33.67 33.77
C LEU A 94 14.33 -34.29 32.71
N ALA A 95 13.01 -34.26 32.94
CA ALA A 95 12.04 -34.83 32.02
C ALA A 95 11.94 -34.07 30.69
N ARG A 96 12.09 -32.75 30.72
CA ARG A 96 11.97 -31.91 29.51
C ARG A 96 13.27 -31.80 28.73
N ASP A 97 14.39 -31.71 29.42
CA ASP A 97 15.66 -31.39 28.76
C ASP A 97 16.46 -32.67 28.50
N ALA A 98 16.77 -33.44 29.54
CA ALA A 98 17.65 -34.60 29.40
C ALA A 98 16.99 -35.80 28.72
N LEU A 99 15.75 -36.14 29.11
CA LEU A 99 15.05 -37.32 28.56
C LEU A 99 14.64 -37.14 27.10
N VAL A 100 14.35 -35.90 26.66
CA VAL A 100 14.02 -35.63 25.26
C VAL A 100 15.23 -35.89 24.36
N HIS A 101 16.43 -35.52 24.80
CA HIS A 101 17.67 -35.80 24.07
C HIS A 101 18.09 -37.28 24.12
N ALA A 102 17.67 -38.04 25.14
CA ALA A 102 17.88 -39.48 25.19
C ALA A 102 16.98 -40.25 24.21
N ARG A 103 15.88 -39.65 23.74
CA ARG A 103 14.99 -40.24 22.73
C ARG A 103 15.49 -39.88 21.33
N LEU A 104 15.60 -40.89 20.47
CA LEU A 104 15.86 -40.65 19.05
C LEU A 104 14.67 -39.92 18.42
N PRO A 105 14.91 -38.84 17.63
CA PRO A 105 13.85 -38.18 16.87
C PRO A 105 13.16 -39.13 15.90
N SER A 106 11.92 -38.80 15.52
CA SER A 106 11.24 -39.50 14.43
C SER A 106 11.97 -39.22 13.12
N PHE A 107 12.46 -40.27 12.46
CA PHE A 107 13.10 -40.15 11.15
C PHE A 107 12.06 -40.00 10.06
N ALA A 108 12.19 -38.96 9.23
CA ALA A 108 11.29 -38.72 8.12
C ALA A 108 11.75 -39.49 6.87
N ILE A 109 11.50 -40.80 6.89
CA ILE A 109 11.84 -41.73 5.81
C ILE A 109 11.33 -41.27 4.42
N PRO A 110 10.11 -40.69 4.29
CA PRO A 110 9.63 -40.20 3.00
C PRO A 110 10.51 -39.10 2.36
N TYR A 111 11.20 -38.29 3.16
CA TYR A 111 12.12 -37.28 2.59
C TYR A 111 13.45 -37.91 2.19
N ALA A 112 13.91 -38.90 2.97
CA ALA A 112 15.14 -39.62 2.64
C ALA A 112 15.00 -40.42 1.34
N ILE A 113 13.85 -41.06 1.08
CA ILE A 113 13.60 -41.77 -0.18
C ILE A 113 13.52 -40.81 -1.37
N ASP A 114 12.88 -39.64 -1.21
CA ASP A 114 12.78 -38.63 -2.28
C ASP A 114 14.19 -38.18 -2.71
N VAL A 115 15.06 -37.85 -1.74
CA VAL A 115 16.45 -37.44 -2.00
C VAL A 115 17.29 -38.59 -2.55
N LEU A 116 17.11 -39.81 -2.04
CA LEU A 116 17.87 -40.98 -2.48
C LEU A 116 17.54 -41.37 -3.92
N THR A 117 16.26 -41.29 -4.31
CA THR A 117 15.78 -41.73 -5.62
C THR A 117 15.93 -40.66 -6.70
N THR A 118 15.62 -39.40 -6.37
CA THR A 118 15.62 -38.30 -7.34
C THR A 118 16.90 -37.47 -7.30
N GLY A 119 17.76 -37.68 -6.30
CA GLY A 119 18.97 -36.86 -6.08
C GLY A 119 18.67 -35.42 -5.66
N SER A 120 17.39 -35.04 -5.51
CA SER A 120 16.94 -33.68 -5.21
C SER A 120 15.75 -33.71 -4.25
N TYR A 121 15.39 -32.56 -3.68
CA TYR A 121 14.27 -32.45 -2.74
C TYR A 121 13.05 -31.84 -3.45
N PRO A 122 12.03 -32.63 -3.84
CA PRO A 122 10.90 -32.16 -4.64
C PRO A 122 9.93 -31.26 -3.86
N ARG A 123 9.94 -31.32 -2.53
CA ARG A 123 9.06 -30.54 -1.65
C ARG A 123 9.68 -29.23 -1.16
N LEU A 124 10.73 -28.75 -1.84
CA LEU A 124 11.32 -27.45 -1.55
C LEU A 124 10.29 -26.34 -1.87
N PRO A 125 10.04 -25.38 -0.98
CA PRO A 125 9.19 -24.24 -1.28
C PRO A 125 9.63 -23.53 -2.56
N THR A 126 8.70 -23.34 -3.49
CA THR A 126 8.95 -22.70 -4.80
C THR A 126 9.50 -21.28 -4.64
N CYS A 127 9.17 -20.59 -3.55
CA CYS A 127 9.73 -19.26 -3.21
C CYS A 127 11.26 -19.22 -3.13
N ILE A 128 11.92 -20.34 -2.79
CA ILE A 128 13.38 -20.44 -2.78
C ILE A 128 13.89 -20.65 -4.20
N ARG A 129 13.18 -21.46 -5.01
CA ARG A 129 13.52 -21.69 -6.42
C ARG A 129 13.38 -20.41 -7.23
N ASP A 130 12.27 -19.70 -7.10
CA ASP A 130 11.96 -18.50 -7.89
C ASP A 130 12.89 -17.30 -7.57
N LYS A 131 13.50 -17.28 -6.39
CA LYS A 131 14.37 -16.19 -5.95
C LYS A 131 15.85 -16.43 -6.21
N ILE A 132 16.29 -17.68 -6.31
CA ILE A 132 17.72 -18.06 -6.39
C ILE A 132 18.07 -18.68 -7.75
N ILE A 133 17.12 -19.33 -8.43
CA ILE A 133 17.35 -19.98 -9.71
C ILE A 133 16.58 -19.18 -10.77
N PRO A 134 17.26 -18.61 -11.79
CA PRO A 134 16.55 -17.97 -12.88
C PRO A 134 15.66 -19.00 -13.59
N PRO A 135 14.44 -18.61 -14.03
CA PRO A 135 13.59 -19.52 -14.79
C PRO A 135 14.35 -20.04 -16.02
N ASP A 136 14.14 -21.31 -16.34
CA ASP A 136 14.79 -21.95 -17.48
C ASP A 136 14.55 -21.13 -18.76
N PRO A 137 15.58 -20.92 -19.59
CA PRO A 137 15.45 -20.11 -20.79
C PRO A 137 14.44 -20.73 -21.74
N ILE A 138 13.49 -19.92 -22.21
CA ILE A 138 12.49 -20.33 -23.21
C ILE A 138 13.22 -20.96 -24.40
N THR A 139 12.89 -22.21 -24.71
CA THR A 139 13.53 -22.91 -25.82
C THR A 139 13.15 -22.26 -27.15
N LYS A 140 14.04 -22.36 -28.15
CA LYS A 140 13.75 -21.79 -29.48
C LYS A 140 12.48 -22.38 -30.11
N ILE A 141 12.19 -23.65 -29.80
CA ILE A 141 11.02 -24.39 -30.28
C ILE A 141 9.75 -23.85 -29.62
N GLU A 142 9.75 -23.71 -28.29
CA GLU A 142 8.62 -23.09 -27.57
C GLU A 142 8.38 -21.67 -28.06
N LYS A 143 9.44 -20.86 -28.24
CA LYS A 143 9.31 -19.51 -28.79
C LYS A 143 8.64 -19.50 -30.16
N GLN A 144 9.03 -20.39 -31.07
CA GLN A 144 8.41 -20.49 -32.40
C GLN A 144 6.95 -20.91 -32.29
N ALA A 145 6.64 -21.93 -31.48
CA ALA A 145 5.28 -22.40 -31.24
C ALA A 145 4.39 -21.28 -30.67
N THR A 146 4.85 -20.57 -29.65
CA THR A 146 4.12 -19.43 -29.05
C THR A 146 3.91 -18.30 -30.06
N LEU A 147 4.89 -17.99 -30.92
CA LEU A 147 4.73 -16.98 -31.97
C LEU A 147 3.73 -17.41 -33.04
N HIS A 148 3.69 -18.69 -33.39
CA HIS A 148 2.68 -19.24 -34.31
C HIS A 148 1.28 -19.19 -33.71
N GLN A 149 1.12 -19.56 -32.43
CA GLN A 149 -0.14 -19.43 -31.70
C GLN A 149 -0.59 -17.96 -31.63
N LEU A 150 0.33 -17.04 -31.31
CA LEU A 150 0.02 -15.62 -31.27
C LEU A 150 -0.41 -15.07 -32.64
N ASN A 151 0.22 -15.51 -33.73
CA ASN A 151 -0.23 -15.16 -35.08
C ASN A 151 -1.67 -15.65 -35.38
N GLN A 152 -2.06 -16.82 -34.88
CA GLN A 152 -3.42 -17.35 -35.04
C GLN A 152 -4.43 -16.52 -34.24
N ILE A 153 -4.13 -16.19 -32.98
CA ILE A 153 -4.97 -15.33 -32.13
C ILE A 153 -5.17 -13.97 -32.79
N LEU A 154 -4.09 -13.36 -33.29
CA LEU A 154 -4.15 -12.08 -33.99
C LEU A 154 -5.04 -12.14 -35.24
N ARG A 155 -4.90 -13.19 -36.07
CA ARG A 155 -5.76 -13.38 -37.24
C ARG A 155 -7.23 -13.54 -36.86
N HIS A 156 -7.51 -14.34 -35.83
CA HIS A 156 -8.88 -14.54 -35.34
C HIS A 156 -9.52 -13.23 -34.85
N ARG A 157 -8.77 -12.44 -34.08
CA ARG A 157 -9.22 -11.13 -33.58
C ARG A 157 -9.44 -10.11 -34.69
N LEU A 158 -8.60 -10.12 -35.73
CA LEU A 158 -8.77 -9.24 -36.91
C LEU A 158 -10.02 -9.56 -37.72
N VAL A 159 -10.40 -10.84 -37.85
CA VAL A 159 -11.64 -11.24 -38.54
C VAL A 159 -12.89 -10.86 -37.74
N THR A 160 -12.80 -10.92 -36.41
CA THR A 160 -13.93 -10.62 -35.53
C THR A 160 -14.18 -9.11 -35.36
N THR A 161 -13.17 -8.27 -35.65
CA THR A 161 -13.25 -6.82 -35.47
C THR A 161 -13.55 -6.12 -36.79
N ASP A 162 -14.47 -5.14 -36.78
CA ASP A 162 -14.75 -4.30 -37.95
C ASP A 162 -13.53 -3.45 -38.32
N LEU A 163 -12.80 -3.88 -39.35
CA LEU A 163 -11.63 -3.19 -39.89
C LEU A 163 -12.07 -2.06 -40.84
N PRO A 164 -11.61 -0.81 -40.63
CA PRO A 164 -11.87 0.26 -41.58
C PRO A 164 -11.11 0.02 -42.90
N PRO A 165 -11.68 0.41 -44.05
CA PRO A 165 -11.15 0.09 -45.39
C PRO A 165 -9.76 0.68 -45.65
N GLN A 166 -9.38 1.74 -44.95
CA GLN A 166 -8.07 2.39 -45.06
C GLN A 166 -6.95 1.57 -44.40
N LEU A 167 -7.30 0.60 -43.55
CA LEU A 167 -6.37 -0.26 -42.81
C LEU A 167 -6.20 -1.65 -43.47
N ALA A 168 -6.72 -1.84 -44.69
CA ALA A 168 -6.77 -3.13 -45.38
C ALA A 168 -5.39 -3.74 -45.69
N ASN A 169 -4.36 -2.90 -45.81
CA ASN A 169 -2.97 -3.33 -46.00
C ASN A 169 -2.36 -3.75 -44.65
N LEU A 170 -2.70 -4.96 -44.21
CA LEU A 170 -2.22 -5.56 -42.96
C LEU A 170 -1.28 -6.73 -43.22
N THR A 171 -0.22 -6.84 -42.41
CA THR A 171 0.69 -7.99 -42.43
C THR A 171 0.83 -8.57 -41.03
N VAL A 172 0.54 -9.87 -40.88
CA VAL A 172 0.65 -10.58 -39.61
C VAL A 172 1.86 -11.52 -39.67
N ALA A 173 2.88 -11.23 -38.88
CA ALA A 173 4.10 -12.02 -38.80
C ALA A 173 4.77 -11.92 -37.43
N ASN A 174 5.43 -13.00 -36.99
CA ASN A 174 6.21 -13.05 -35.76
C ASN A 174 5.47 -12.55 -34.50
N GLY A 175 4.17 -12.86 -34.38
CA GLY A 175 3.36 -12.48 -33.23
C GLY A 175 2.98 -11.01 -33.20
N ARG A 176 3.06 -10.31 -34.34
CA ARG A 176 2.77 -8.89 -34.46
C ARG A 176 1.90 -8.63 -35.69
N VAL A 177 1.00 -7.66 -35.58
CA VAL A 177 0.25 -7.12 -36.71
C VAL A 177 0.84 -5.78 -37.09
N LYS A 178 1.19 -5.61 -38.36
CA LYS A 178 1.57 -4.30 -38.90
C LYS A 178 0.44 -3.78 -39.78
N PHE A 179 -0.01 -2.57 -39.49
CA PHE A 179 -0.90 -1.81 -40.36
C PHE A 179 -0.08 -0.77 -41.08
N ARG A 180 -0.18 -0.75 -42.41
CA ARG A 180 0.51 0.22 -43.25
C ARG A 180 -0.53 1.02 -44.04
N VAL A 181 -0.60 2.32 -43.77
CA VAL A 181 -1.39 3.27 -44.55
C VAL A 181 -0.41 4.10 -45.38
N GLU A 182 -0.50 4.02 -46.70
CA GLU A 182 0.45 4.68 -47.60
C GLU A 182 0.43 6.20 -47.40
N GLY A 183 1.61 6.79 -47.15
CA GLY A 183 1.78 8.23 -46.95
C GLY A 183 1.33 8.77 -45.59
N GLU A 184 0.85 7.92 -44.66
CA GLU A 184 0.38 8.36 -43.34
C GLU A 184 1.18 7.74 -42.19
N PHE A 185 1.02 6.44 -41.92
CA PHE A 185 1.67 5.78 -40.78
C PHE A 185 1.80 4.25 -40.93
N GLU A 186 2.78 3.68 -40.22
CA GLU A 186 2.96 2.25 -39.98
C GLU A 186 2.87 2.00 -38.47
N ALA A 187 1.86 1.24 -38.05
CA ALA A 187 1.66 0.87 -36.65
C ALA A 187 1.85 -0.64 -36.48
N THR A 188 2.70 -1.03 -35.54
CA THR A 188 2.91 -2.43 -35.15
C THR A 188 2.21 -2.70 -33.81
N LEU A 189 1.25 -3.61 -33.79
CA LEU A 189 0.47 -3.98 -32.61
C LEU A 189 0.65 -5.44 -32.23
N THR A 190 0.37 -5.76 -30.97
CA THR A 190 0.43 -7.12 -30.41
C THR A 190 -0.60 -7.27 -29.29
N VAL A 191 -1.06 -8.49 -29.06
CA VAL A 191 -1.97 -8.85 -27.98
C VAL A 191 -1.22 -9.73 -26.98
N MET A 192 -1.59 -9.71 -25.71
CA MET A 192 -0.90 -10.46 -24.64
C MET A 192 -1.80 -11.47 -23.93
N GLY A 193 -2.71 -12.06 -24.69
CA GLY A 193 -3.64 -13.08 -24.24
C GLY A 193 -4.58 -13.50 -25.37
N ASP A 194 -5.28 -14.60 -25.16
CA ASP A 194 -6.32 -15.10 -26.07
C ASP A 194 -7.71 -14.49 -25.73
N ASP A 195 -7.87 -14.03 -24.48
CA ASP A 195 -9.15 -13.50 -24.02
C ASP A 195 -9.59 -12.27 -24.84
N PRO A 196 -10.88 -12.20 -25.22
CA PRO A 196 -11.39 -11.12 -26.04
C PRO A 196 -11.41 -9.75 -25.34
N ASP A 197 -11.20 -9.73 -24.02
CA ASP A 197 -11.09 -8.53 -23.20
C ASP A 197 -9.65 -7.96 -23.17
N VAL A 198 -8.65 -8.74 -23.62
CA VAL A 198 -7.26 -8.27 -23.61
C VAL A 198 -7.08 -7.18 -24.67
N PRO A 199 -6.65 -5.97 -24.25
CA PRO A 199 -6.51 -4.84 -25.15
C PRO A 199 -5.28 -5.00 -26.05
N TRP A 200 -5.34 -4.34 -27.20
CA TRP A 200 -4.23 -4.26 -28.12
C TRP A 200 -3.10 -3.41 -27.52
N ARG A 201 -1.84 -3.83 -27.68
CA ARG A 201 -0.67 -3.03 -27.32
C ARG A 201 0.06 -2.56 -28.56
N LEU A 202 0.34 -1.27 -28.60
CA LEU A 202 1.22 -0.68 -29.59
C LEU A 202 2.68 -1.00 -29.22
N LEU A 203 3.43 -1.55 -30.18
CA LEU A 203 4.87 -1.82 -30.04
C LEU A 203 5.73 -0.76 -30.72
N LYS A 204 5.30 -0.30 -31.89
CA LYS A 204 6.04 0.67 -32.70
C LYS A 204 5.05 1.47 -33.54
N LEU A 205 5.30 2.77 -33.65
CA LEU A 205 4.58 3.68 -34.53
C LEU A 205 5.60 4.48 -35.33
N GLU A 206 5.49 4.41 -36.64
CA GLU A 206 6.25 5.22 -37.60
C GLU A 206 5.27 6.08 -38.40
N ILE A 207 5.60 7.35 -38.57
CA ILE A 207 4.79 8.29 -39.35
C ILE A 207 5.48 8.42 -40.70
N LEU A 208 4.80 8.03 -41.78
CA LEU A 208 5.32 8.02 -43.15
C LEU A 208 4.96 9.29 -43.94
N VAL A 209 4.45 10.33 -43.26
CA VAL A 209 4.20 11.62 -43.89
C VAL A 209 5.54 12.24 -44.26
N GLU A 210 5.70 12.56 -45.54
CA GLU A 210 6.85 13.28 -46.10
C GLU A 210 6.34 14.51 -46.86
N ASP A 211 6.84 15.69 -46.50
CA ASP A 211 6.60 16.91 -47.27
C ASP A 211 7.79 17.16 -48.20
N LYS A 212 7.56 17.02 -49.51
CA LYS A 212 8.59 17.16 -50.54
C LYS A 212 9.02 18.61 -50.79
N GLU A 213 8.22 19.61 -50.39
CA GLU A 213 8.52 21.03 -50.65
C GLU A 213 9.28 21.69 -49.49
N THR A 214 9.01 21.28 -48.25
CA THR A 214 9.54 21.96 -47.04
C THR A 214 10.57 21.14 -46.27
N GLY A 215 10.70 19.84 -46.53
CA GLY A 215 11.23 18.88 -45.56
C GLY A 215 12.57 18.19 -45.81
N ASP A 216 13.21 18.31 -46.99
CA ASP A 216 14.51 17.66 -47.33
C ASP A 216 14.66 16.19 -46.82
N GLY A 217 13.57 15.42 -46.84
CA GLY A 217 13.54 14.03 -46.36
C GLY A 217 13.69 13.83 -44.84
N ARG A 218 13.62 14.88 -44.02
CA ARG A 218 13.70 14.77 -42.56
C ARG A 218 12.35 14.40 -41.97
N ALA A 219 12.37 13.50 -40.98
CA ALA A 219 11.18 13.12 -40.24
C ALA A 219 10.50 14.38 -39.66
N LEU A 220 9.26 14.63 -40.09
CA LEU A 220 8.46 15.80 -39.70
C LEU A 220 8.11 15.83 -38.21
N VAL A 221 8.28 14.71 -37.50
CA VAL A 221 7.84 14.54 -36.12
C VAL A 221 9.04 14.25 -35.21
N HIS A 222 9.17 15.02 -34.15
CA HIS A 222 10.24 14.84 -33.16
C HIS A 222 10.01 13.56 -32.34
N SER A 223 11.09 12.89 -31.89
CA SER A 223 11.01 11.65 -31.09
C SER A 223 10.12 11.77 -29.85
N MET A 224 10.15 12.92 -29.17
CA MET A 224 9.26 13.24 -28.03
C MET A 224 7.78 13.28 -28.41
N GLN A 225 7.45 13.80 -29.59
CA GLN A 225 6.07 13.84 -30.09
C GLN A 225 5.59 12.43 -30.45
N ILE A 226 6.47 11.61 -31.04
CA ILE A 226 6.17 10.19 -31.31
C ILE A 226 5.90 9.44 -29.99
N ASN A 227 6.70 9.67 -28.96
CA ASN A 227 6.48 9.06 -27.63
C ASN A 227 5.16 9.51 -26.99
N PHE A 228 4.80 10.80 -27.11
CA PHE A 228 3.52 11.29 -26.64
C PHE A 228 2.34 10.66 -27.40
N ILE A 229 2.44 10.56 -28.73
CA ILE A 229 1.45 9.88 -29.56
C ILE A 229 1.38 8.40 -29.20
N HIS A 230 2.52 7.75 -28.95
CA HIS A 230 2.57 6.36 -28.52
C HIS A 230 1.81 6.16 -27.21
N GLN A 231 2.03 7.02 -26.20
CA GLN A 231 1.30 6.98 -24.93
C GLN A 231 -0.20 7.26 -25.10
N LEU A 232 -0.56 8.23 -25.95
CA LEU A 232 -1.95 8.58 -26.21
C LEU A 232 -2.70 7.46 -26.93
N VAL A 233 -2.09 6.86 -27.96
CA VAL A 233 -2.66 5.71 -28.66
C VAL A 233 -2.78 4.53 -27.71
N GLN A 234 -1.74 4.28 -26.91
CA GLN A 234 -1.76 3.20 -25.94
C GLN A 234 -2.88 3.38 -24.91
N SER A 235 -3.07 4.57 -24.34
CA SER A 235 -4.17 4.81 -23.38
C SER A 235 -5.55 4.64 -23.99
N ARG A 236 -5.74 5.02 -25.26
CA ARG A 236 -7.00 4.82 -26.00
C ARG A 236 -7.26 3.35 -26.32
N LEU A 237 -6.22 2.60 -26.68
CA LEU A 237 -6.30 1.16 -26.88
C LEU A 237 -6.75 0.38 -25.63
N PHE A 238 -6.54 0.93 -24.44
CA PHE A 238 -6.99 0.36 -23.17
C PHE A 238 -8.42 0.76 -22.77
N ALA A 239 -8.97 1.84 -23.34
CA ALA A 239 -10.17 2.48 -22.82
C ALA A 239 -11.45 2.23 -23.65
N ASP A 240 -11.34 2.00 -24.96
CA ASP A 240 -12.48 2.01 -25.88
C ASP A 240 -12.79 0.64 -26.51
N GLU A 241 -14.08 0.41 -26.80
CA GLU A 241 -14.62 -0.83 -27.42
C GLU A 241 -14.16 -1.04 -28.87
N LYS A 242 -13.68 0.01 -29.56
CA LYS A 242 -13.26 -0.03 -30.98
C LYS A 242 -11.84 0.51 -31.22
N PRO A 243 -10.81 -0.19 -30.74
CA PRO A 243 -9.42 0.30 -30.71
C PRO A 243 -8.85 0.71 -32.07
N LEU A 244 -9.25 0.02 -33.15
CA LEU A 244 -8.70 0.26 -34.49
C LEU A 244 -9.28 1.51 -35.17
N GLN A 245 -10.53 1.87 -34.86
CA GLN A 245 -11.16 3.07 -35.41
C GLN A 245 -10.58 4.33 -34.74
N ASP A 246 -10.32 4.27 -33.44
CA ASP A 246 -9.74 5.40 -32.70
C ASP A 246 -8.29 5.64 -33.07
N ILE A 247 -7.50 4.59 -33.32
CA ILE A 247 -6.14 4.73 -33.87
C ILE A 247 -6.19 5.52 -35.18
N GLN A 248 -7.05 5.11 -36.11
CA GLN A 248 -7.20 5.78 -37.39
C GLN A 248 -7.67 7.24 -37.20
N GLN A 249 -8.62 7.50 -36.29
CA GLN A 249 -9.11 8.86 -36.05
C GLN A 249 -8.03 9.75 -35.42
N VAL A 250 -7.30 9.26 -34.43
CA VAL A 250 -6.25 10.02 -33.72
C VAL A 250 -5.06 10.27 -34.64
N LEU A 251 -4.60 9.24 -35.36
CA LEU A 251 -3.48 9.38 -36.28
C LEU A 251 -3.87 10.20 -37.51
N GLY A 252 -5.02 9.94 -38.13
CA GLY A 252 -5.54 10.70 -39.27
C GLY A 252 -5.76 12.19 -38.97
N ARG A 253 -6.20 12.54 -37.74
CA ARG A 253 -6.29 13.95 -37.30
C ARG A 253 -4.92 14.62 -37.15
N LYS A 254 -3.86 13.86 -36.90
CA LYS A 254 -2.51 14.37 -36.64
C LYS A 254 -1.60 14.34 -37.88
N THR A 255 -1.86 13.45 -38.84
CA THR A 255 -1.10 13.31 -40.10
C THR A 255 -1.57 14.22 -41.24
N GLY A 256 -2.69 14.93 -41.07
CA GLY A 256 -3.02 16.11 -41.88
C GLY A 256 -3.90 15.89 -43.12
N THR A 257 -4.40 14.69 -43.38
CA THR A 257 -5.24 14.37 -44.55
C THR A 257 -6.71 14.12 -44.23
N ALA A 258 -7.07 13.83 -42.97
CA ALA A 258 -8.47 13.86 -42.56
C ALA A 258 -8.92 15.32 -42.50
N SER A 259 -9.86 15.73 -43.38
CA SER A 259 -10.46 17.06 -43.30
C SER A 259 -11.02 17.24 -41.89
N VAL A 260 -10.31 18.00 -41.04
CA VAL A 260 -10.71 18.26 -39.65
C VAL A 260 -12.12 18.86 -39.62
N HIS A 261 -12.52 19.51 -40.70
CA HIS A 261 -13.84 20.04 -40.94
C HIS A 261 -14.27 19.76 -42.39
N LYS A 262 -15.39 19.06 -42.57
CA LYS A 262 -16.02 18.81 -43.89
C LYS A 262 -17.35 19.55 -43.96
N VAL A 263 -17.62 20.19 -45.10
CA VAL A 263 -18.93 20.78 -45.44
C VAL A 263 -19.49 20.00 -46.63
N THR A 264 -20.68 19.41 -46.46
CA THR A 264 -21.35 18.62 -47.51
C THR A 264 -22.65 19.31 -47.87
N ILE A 265 -22.80 19.72 -49.12
CA ILE A 265 -24.04 20.31 -49.65
C ILE A 265 -24.76 19.21 -50.44
N LYS A 266 -25.99 18.87 -50.03
CA LYS A 266 -26.84 17.86 -50.66
C LYS A 266 -28.14 18.47 -51.15
N ILE A 267 -28.63 17.94 -52.27
CA ILE A 267 -30.00 18.16 -52.76
C ILE A 267 -30.86 17.03 -52.17
N ASP A 268 -32.06 17.33 -51.67
CA ASP A 268 -32.98 16.31 -51.15
C ASP A 268 -33.50 15.47 -52.33
N GLU A 269 -33.17 14.17 -52.35
CA GLU A 269 -33.54 13.25 -53.44
C GLU A 269 -35.06 13.01 -53.52
N ASN A 270 -35.82 13.34 -52.47
CA ASN A 270 -37.27 13.11 -52.43
C ASN A 270 -38.10 14.35 -52.80
N ASP A 271 -37.52 15.56 -52.72
CA ASP A 271 -38.25 16.81 -52.95
C ASP A 271 -37.33 17.93 -53.41
N VAL A 272 -37.35 18.21 -54.72
CA VAL A 272 -36.55 19.25 -55.37
C VAL A 272 -36.99 20.67 -54.99
N SER A 273 -38.15 20.80 -54.33
CA SER A 273 -38.71 22.08 -53.86
C SER A 273 -38.08 22.56 -52.55
N LYS A 274 -37.35 21.68 -51.85
CA LYS A 274 -36.73 22.01 -50.56
C LYS A 274 -35.37 22.71 -50.77
N PRO A 275 -35.01 23.64 -49.87
CA PRO A 275 -33.71 24.30 -49.92
C PRO A 275 -32.56 23.29 -49.78
N LEU A 276 -31.41 23.62 -50.38
CA LEU A 276 -30.18 22.82 -50.30
C LEU A 276 -29.84 22.48 -48.84
N GLN A 277 -29.58 21.22 -48.54
CA GLN A 277 -29.21 20.76 -47.20
C GLN A 277 -27.70 20.86 -47.03
N ILE A 278 -27.25 21.58 -46.01
CA ILE A 278 -25.83 21.80 -45.72
C ILE A 278 -25.49 21.09 -44.42
N PHE A 279 -24.55 20.16 -44.48
CA PHE A 279 -24.09 19.38 -43.34
C PHE A 279 -22.64 19.70 -43.02
N HIS A 280 -22.38 20.00 -41.75
CA HIS A 280 -21.03 20.22 -41.22
C HIS A 280 -20.60 19.01 -40.38
N ASP A 281 -19.40 18.50 -40.61
CA ASP A 281 -18.78 17.45 -39.81
C ASP A 281 -17.43 17.94 -39.27
N PRO A 282 -17.24 18.07 -37.94
CA PRO A 282 -18.23 17.95 -36.86
C PRO A 282 -19.32 19.05 -36.88
N PRO A 283 -20.51 18.79 -36.29
CA PRO A 283 -21.68 19.67 -36.33
C PRO A 283 -21.46 20.97 -35.56
N LEU A 284 -22.06 22.07 -36.03
CA LEU A 284 -21.92 23.40 -35.42
C LEU A 284 -22.87 23.55 -34.21
N PRO A 285 -22.46 24.28 -33.15
CA PRO A 285 -23.23 24.39 -31.90
C PRO A 285 -24.42 25.36 -31.96
N ALA A 286 -24.46 26.27 -32.95
CA ALA A 286 -25.59 27.17 -33.16
C ALA A 286 -26.46 26.59 -34.29
N SER A 287 -27.72 26.24 -33.99
CA SER A 287 -28.71 25.67 -34.91
C SER A 287 -28.45 26.04 -36.37
N ASP A 288 -27.92 25.08 -37.16
CA ASP A 288 -27.50 25.26 -38.56
C ASP A 288 -28.54 26.04 -39.39
N SER A 289 -29.82 25.82 -39.10
CA SER A 289 -30.97 26.57 -39.65
C SER A 289 -30.76 28.08 -39.76
N LYS A 290 -30.25 28.75 -38.72
CA LYS A 290 -30.15 30.23 -38.70
C LYS A 290 -28.97 30.76 -39.52
N LEU A 291 -27.91 29.96 -39.68
CA LEU A 291 -26.74 30.31 -40.49
C LEU A 291 -27.03 30.03 -41.97
N VAL A 292 -27.69 28.91 -42.26
CA VAL A 292 -28.14 28.55 -43.61
C VAL A 292 -29.18 29.55 -44.13
N GLU A 293 -30.17 29.97 -43.32
CA GLU A 293 -31.13 31.03 -43.69
C GLU A 293 -30.45 32.38 -44.00
N ARG A 294 -29.35 32.72 -43.31
CA ARG A 294 -28.61 33.97 -43.55
C ARG A 294 -27.74 33.91 -44.82
N ALA A 295 -27.26 32.73 -45.18
CA ALA A 295 -26.50 32.49 -46.40
C ALA A 295 -27.41 32.37 -47.64
N MET A 296 -28.68 32.02 -47.46
CA MET A 296 -29.72 31.92 -48.50
C MET A 296 -30.57 33.19 -48.68
N LYS A 297 -30.29 34.27 -47.93
CA LYS A 297 -31.09 35.51 -47.93
C LYS A 297 -30.95 36.39 -49.18
N ILE A 298 -30.14 35.95 -50.14
CA ILE A 298 -29.97 36.54 -51.46
C ILE A 298 -30.39 35.42 -52.42
N ASP A 299 -31.00 35.72 -53.57
CA ASP A 299 -31.52 34.75 -54.54
C ASP A 299 -30.51 33.68 -55.05
N HIS A 300 -29.27 33.71 -54.51
CA HIS A 300 -28.20 32.75 -54.71
C HIS A 300 -27.51 32.37 -53.37
N LEU A 301 -27.11 31.11 -53.21
CA LEU A 301 -26.26 30.65 -52.10
C LEU A 301 -24.84 31.16 -52.29
N SER A 302 -24.34 31.98 -51.34
CA SER A 302 -22.93 32.40 -51.33
C SER A 302 -22.08 31.40 -50.53
N ILE A 303 -21.22 30.66 -51.22
CA ILE A 303 -20.26 29.71 -50.60
C ILE A 303 -19.28 30.44 -49.68
N GLU A 304 -18.84 31.63 -50.08
CA GLU A 304 -17.93 32.46 -49.27
C GLU A 304 -18.57 32.83 -47.93
N LYS A 305 -19.82 33.31 -47.96
CA LYS A 305 -20.56 33.70 -46.75
C LYS A 305 -20.83 32.50 -45.84
N LEU A 306 -21.18 31.35 -46.43
CA LEU A 306 -21.35 30.09 -45.71
C LEU A 306 -20.05 29.67 -45.00
N LEU A 307 -18.92 29.75 -45.69
CA LEU A 307 -17.62 29.41 -45.12
C LEU A 307 -17.22 30.38 -44.00
N ILE A 308 -17.41 31.70 -44.20
CA ILE A 308 -17.15 32.73 -43.19
C ILE A 308 -17.98 32.47 -41.94
N ASP A 309 -19.29 32.24 -42.09
CA ASP A 309 -20.19 31.99 -40.96
C ASP A 309 -19.84 30.67 -40.24
N SER A 310 -19.46 29.62 -40.98
CA SER A 310 -18.95 28.36 -40.42
C SER A 310 -17.66 28.57 -39.62
N VAL A 311 -16.70 29.31 -40.17
CA VAL A 311 -15.43 29.61 -39.51
C VAL A 311 -15.66 30.46 -38.26
N HIS A 312 -16.56 31.44 -38.34
CA HIS A 312 -16.88 32.31 -37.21
C HIS A 312 -17.55 31.53 -36.06
N ALA A 313 -18.50 30.64 -36.38
CA ALA A 313 -19.14 29.78 -35.39
C ALA A 313 -18.14 28.85 -34.70
N ARG A 314 -17.23 28.22 -35.46
CA ARG A 314 -16.16 27.36 -34.90
C ARG A 314 -15.16 28.14 -34.07
N ALA A 315 -14.75 29.33 -34.51
CA ALA A 315 -13.84 30.20 -33.76
C ALA A 315 -14.47 30.62 -32.42
N HIS A 316 -15.75 30.98 -32.43
CA HIS A 316 -16.48 31.32 -31.22
C HIS A 316 -16.56 30.13 -30.25
N GLN A 317 -16.83 28.92 -30.75
CA GLN A 317 -16.82 27.70 -29.93
C GLN A 317 -15.45 27.45 -29.29
N LYS A 318 -14.36 27.57 -30.05
CA LYS A 318 -13.00 27.39 -29.52
C LYS A 318 -12.65 28.43 -28.46
N LEU A 319 -13.10 29.68 -28.64
CA LEU A 319 -12.95 30.72 -27.62
C LEU A 319 -13.76 30.42 -26.35
N GLN A 320 -14.96 29.84 -26.48
CA GLN A 320 -15.75 29.40 -25.32
C GLN A 320 -15.10 28.23 -24.58
N GLU A 321 -14.57 27.24 -25.30
CA GLU A 321 -13.79 26.13 -24.71
C GLU A 321 -12.58 26.65 -23.96
N LEU A 322 -11.80 27.56 -24.57
CA LEU A 322 -10.66 28.21 -23.91
C LEU A 322 -11.07 29.01 -22.67
N LYS A 323 -12.17 29.76 -22.75
CA LYS A 323 -12.73 30.49 -21.60
C LYS A 323 -13.15 29.54 -20.47
N ALA A 324 -13.71 28.39 -20.79
CA ALA A 324 -14.09 27.37 -19.80
C ALA A 324 -12.87 26.74 -19.15
N ILE A 325 -11.83 26.42 -19.93
CA ILE A 325 -10.55 25.91 -19.44
C ILE A 325 -9.89 26.94 -18.51
N LEU A 326 -9.81 28.20 -18.93
CA LEU A 326 -9.26 29.29 -18.11
C LEU A 326 -10.04 29.51 -16.81
N ARG A 327 -11.38 29.42 -16.84
CA ARG A 327 -12.20 29.47 -15.62
C ARG A 327 -11.98 28.27 -14.71
N GLY A 328 -11.76 27.07 -15.27
CA GLY A 328 -11.42 25.88 -14.49
C GLY A 328 -10.07 25.99 -13.80
N PHE A 329 -9.09 26.66 -14.43
CA PHE A 329 -7.81 26.97 -13.79
C PHE A 329 -7.94 28.05 -12.69
N ASN A 330 -8.75 29.09 -12.91
CA ASN A 330 -8.98 30.14 -11.91
C ASN A 330 -9.87 29.74 -10.73
N ALA A 331 -10.60 28.62 -10.81
CA ALA A 331 -11.42 28.11 -9.72
C ALA A 331 -10.64 27.21 -8.74
N ASN A 332 -9.39 26.88 -9.07
CA ASN A 332 -8.50 26.05 -8.25
C ASN A 332 -7.47 26.89 -7.46
N GLU A 333 -7.67 28.21 -7.32
CA GLU A 333 -6.99 29.07 -6.35
C GLU A 333 -7.93 29.52 -5.22
#